data_AF-A0A4S0WFQ5-F1
#
_entry.id   AF-A0A4S0WFQ5-F1
#
_cell.length_a   1.000
_cell.length_b   1.000
_cell.length_c   1.000
_cell.angle_alpha   90.00
_cell.angle_beta   90.00
_cell.angle_gamma   90.00
#
_symmetry.space_group_name_H-M   'P 1'
#
loop_
_entity.id
_entity.type
_entity.pdbx_description
1 polymer ?
#
loop_
_entity_poly.entity_id
_entity_poly.type
_entity_poly.pdbx_seq_one_letter_code
_entity_poly.pdbx_strand_id
1 'polypeptide(L)' 'MSTLPARRGFFRNAMSALIEARRREASRYVNGALLCLDDETLIANGYDREELKKAANSLYV' A
#
# COMPACT_ATOMS: atom_id res chain seq x y z
N MET A 1 -1.15 10.06 43.44
CA MET A 1 -2.44 10.25 42.74
C MET A 1 -2.18 10.02 41.26
N SER A 2 -2.44 8.82 40.76
CA SER A 2 -2.05 8.34 39.43
C SER A 2 -3.17 8.56 38.42
N THR A 3 -2.93 9.38 37.39
CA THR A 3 -3.80 9.45 36.20
C THR A 3 -2.95 9.11 34.98
N LEU A 4 -3.20 7.95 34.37
CA LEU A 4 -2.54 7.50 33.14
C LEU A 4 -3.47 7.79 31.94
N PRO A 5 -3.27 8.87 31.17
CA PRO A 5 -4.04 9.12 29.95
C PRO A 5 -3.38 8.40 28.75
N ALA A 6 -3.25 7.07 28.78
CA ALA A 6 -2.55 6.32 27.72
C ALA A 6 -3.46 5.53 26.77
N ARG A 7 -4.79 5.75 26.76
CA ARG A 7 -5.73 4.89 26.03
C ARG A 7 -6.22 5.42 24.68
N ARG A 8 -6.10 6.72 24.42
CA ARG A 8 -6.72 7.37 23.24
C ARG A 8 -5.86 7.29 21.97
N GLY A 9 -4.54 7.10 22.09
CA GLY A 9 -3.62 6.97 20.95
C GLY A 9 -3.47 5.54 20.41
N PHE A 10 -3.61 4.52 21.26
CA PHE A 10 -3.39 3.12 20.86
C PHE A 10 -4.37 2.63 19.79
N PHE A 11 -5.68 2.90 19.97
CA PHE A 11 -6.69 2.52 18.98
C PHE A 11 -6.51 3.24 17.64
N ARG A 12 -6.17 4.54 17.66
CA ARG A 12 -5.89 5.31 16.43
C ARG A 12 -4.68 4.75 15.70
N ASN A 13 -3.60 4.42 16.42
CA ASN A 13 -2.40 3.85 15.82
C ASN A 13 -2.66 2.44 15.25
N ALA A 14 -3.41 1.59 15.97
CA ALA A 14 -3.80 0.27 15.49
C ALA A 14 -4.67 0.36 14.23
N MET A 15 -5.63 1.29 14.20
CA MET A 15 -6.46 1.53 13.01
C MET A 15 -5.64 2.06 11.83
N SER A 16 -4.71 3.00 12.06
CA SER A 16 -3.80 3.46 11.01
C SER A 16 -2.95 2.31 10.45
N ALA A 17 -2.41 1.46 11.32
CA ALA A 17 -1.63 0.29 10.89
C ALA A 17 -2.46 -0.71 10.08
N LEU A 18 -3.72 -0.94 10.47
CA LEU A 18 -4.65 -1.80 9.72
C LEU A 18 -4.98 -1.21 8.33
N ILE A 19 -5.27 0.08 8.27
CA ILE A 19 -5.57 0.79 7.01
C ILE A 19 -4.34 0.74 6.10
N GLU A 20 -3.14 0.94 6.64
CA GLU A 20 -1.89 0.87 5.90
C GLU A 20 -1.62 -0.54 5.37
N ALA A 21 -1.84 -1.58 6.20
CA ALA A 21 -1.76 -2.97 5.77
C ALA A 21 -2.74 -3.26 4.62
N ARG A 22 -4.00 -2.81 4.72
CA ARG A 22 -4.99 -3.02 3.67
C ARG A 22 -4.66 -2.24 2.39
N ARG A 23 -4.14 -1.01 2.52
CA ARG A 23 -3.63 -0.25 1.37
C ARG A 23 -2.52 -1.01 0.66
N ARG A 24 -1.58 -1.59 1.39
CA ARG A 24 -0.49 -2.40 0.80
C ARG A 24 -1.02 -3.60 0.02
N GLU A 25 -1.99 -4.33 0.57
CA GLU A 25 -2.63 -5.44 -0.16
C GLU A 25 -3.33 -4.98 -1.44
N ALA A 26 -4.09 -3.88 -1.35
CA ALA A 26 -4.76 -3.31 -2.51
C ALA A 26 -3.75 -2.87 -3.59
N SER A 27 -2.67 -2.20 -3.19
CA SER A 27 -1.59 -1.79 -4.10
C SER A 27 -0.94 -3.00 -4.78
N ARG A 28 -0.67 -4.10 -4.06
CA ARG A 28 -0.15 -5.33 -4.67
C ARG A 28 -1.10 -5.92 -5.71
N TYR A 29 -2.39 -5.97 -5.39
CA TYR A 29 -3.41 -6.47 -6.32
C TYR A 29 -3.51 -5.61 -7.58
N VAL A 30 -3.57 -4.28 -7.42
CA VAL A 30 -3.64 -3.34 -8.54
C VAL A 30 -2.38 -3.42 -9.39
N ASN A 31 -1.19 -3.45 -8.77
CA ASN A 31 0.06 -3.59 -9.51
C ASN A 31 0.12 -4.92 -10.28
N GLY A 32 -0.36 -6.02 -9.69
CA GLY A 32 -0.49 -7.30 -10.39
C GLY A 32 -1.42 -7.23 -11.59
N ALA A 33 -2.58 -6.57 -11.45
CA ALA A 33 -3.52 -6.37 -12.54
C ALA A 33 -2.94 -5.46 -13.64
N LEU A 34 -2.24 -4.39 -13.28
CA LEU A 34 -1.55 -3.50 -14.22
C LEU A 34 -0.44 -4.24 -14.99
N LEU A 35 0.29 -5.15 -14.33
CA LEU A 35 1.32 -5.96 -14.99
C LEU A 35 0.76 -6.94 -16.04
N CYS A 36 -0.55 -7.22 -16.03
CA CYS A 36 -1.22 -7.98 -17.08
C CYS A 36 -1.52 -7.15 -18.34
N LEU A 37 -1.45 -5.81 -18.27
CA LEU A 37 -1.62 -4.94 -19.41
C LEU A 37 -0.36 -4.94 -20.27
N ASP A 38 -0.51 -4.65 -21.56
CA ASP A 38 0.61 -4.46 -22.48
C ASP A 38 1.36 -3.13 -22.22
N ASP A 39 2.57 -3.01 -22.77
CA ASP A 39 3.41 -1.83 -22.54
C ASP A 39 2.83 -0.55 -23.16
N GLU A 40 2.10 -0.63 -24.28
CA GLU A 40 1.49 0.54 -24.91
C GLU A 40 0.37 1.10 -24.02
N THR A 41 -0.47 0.23 -23.48
CA THR A 41 -1.52 0.61 -22.52
C THR A 41 -0.93 1.18 -21.23
N LEU A 42 0.17 0.61 -20.72
CA LEU A 42 0.85 1.13 -19.54
C LEU A 42 1.41 2.54 -19.78
N ILE A 43 2.13 2.74 -20.89
CA ILE A 43 2.70 4.05 -21.26
C ILE A 43 1.60 5.08 -21.52
N ALA A 44 0.51 4.69 -22.18
CA ALA A 44 -0.64 5.57 -22.43
C ALA A 44 -1.30 6.07 -21.13
N ASN A 45 -1.21 5.27 -20.06
CA ASN A 45 -1.70 5.64 -18.72
C ASN A 45 -0.60 6.21 -17.80
N GLY A 46 0.62 6.41 -18.31
CA GLY A 46 1.73 6.99 -17.56
C GLY A 46 2.39 6.04 -16.54
N TYR A 47 2.24 4.73 -16.71
CA TYR A 47 2.86 3.73 -15.86
C TYR A 47 4.14 3.15 -16.49
N ASP A 48 5.22 3.06 -15.71
CA ASP A 48 6.41 2.28 -16.06
C ASP A 48 6.28 0.86 -15.49
N ARG A 49 6.39 -0.13 -16.38
CA ARG A 49 6.33 -1.56 -16.02
C ARG A 49 7.42 -1.94 -15.02
N GLU A 50 8.62 -1.37 -15.11
CA GLU A 50 9.71 -1.69 -14.18
C GLU A 50 9.46 -1.13 -12.78
N GLU A 51 8.84 0.04 -12.67
CA GLU A 51 8.38 0.58 -11.38
C GLU A 51 7.24 -0.26 -10.78
N LEU A 52 6.27 -0.68 -11.61
CA LEU A 52 5.18 -1.56 -11.16
C LEU A 52 5.69 -2.92 -10.66
N LYS A 53 6.68 -3.51 -11.34
CA LYS A 53 7.32 -4.77 -10.89
C LYS A 53 8.02 -4.60 -9.54
N LYS A 54 8.74 -3.49 -9.34
CA LYS A 54 9.41 -3.17 -8.07
C LYS A 54 8.38 -2.98 -6.95
N ALA A 55 7.30 -2.25 -7.22
CA ALA A 55 6.24 -2.01 -6.25
C ALA A 55 5.43 -3.28 -5.93
N ALA A 56 5.23 -4.17 -6.89
CA ALA A 56 4.57 -5.46 -6.68
C ALA A 56 5.41 -6.42 -5.82
N ASN A 57 6.72 -6.47 -6.05
CA ASN A 57 7.65 -7.34 -5.32
C ASN A 57 8.18 -6.74 -4.00
N SER A 58 7.92 -5.46 -3.73
CA SER A 58 8.38 -4.83 -2.50
C SER A 58 7.65 -5.38 -1.27
N LEU A 59 8.44 -5.96 -0.36
CA LEU A 59 7.98 -6.34 0.97
C LEU A 59 7.97 -5.13 1.94
N TYR A 60 8.65 -4.03 1.60
CA TYR A 60 8.98 -2.90 2.50
C TYR A 60 8.89 -1.53 1.82
N VAL A 61 7.70 -1.13 1.37
CA VAL A 61 7.37 0.28 1.14
C VAL A 61 6.11 0.64 1.93
#